data_AF-A0A956ULE6-F1
#
_entry.id   AF-A0A956ULE6-F1
#
_cell.length_a   1.000
_cell.length_b   1.000
_cell.length_c   1.000
_cell.angle_alpha   90.00
_cell.angle_beta   90.00
_cell.angle_gamma   90.00
#
_symmetry.space_group_name_H-M   'P 1'
#
loop_
_entity.id
_entity.type
_entity.pdbx_description
1 polymer ?
#
loop_
_entity_poly.entity_id
_entity_poly.type
_entity_poly.pdbx_seq_one_letter_code
_entity_poly.pdbx_strand_id
1 'polypeptide(L)'
;MTGPDTNTDTGTQGHLTDLAFQSGEVPILLRPKVLVGLVLGFLLMVAAYFAAVQIFDLSLSIDAEPFQEWVDGWGLLGPLVYMVVLAASVLFAPIPNLPIFIAAGLAWGPVLGTVYSMGGMMLGSAAAFWVSRRLGR
;
A
#
# COMPACT_ATOMS: atom_id res chain seq x y z
N MET A 1 -14.45 -47.18 52.16
CA MET A 1 -13.74 -47.07 50.88
C MET A 1 -14.80 -47.12 49.77
N THR A 2 -15.35 -45.96 49.42
CA THR A 2 -16.22 -45.75 48.26
C THR A 2 -15.56 -44.62 47.48
N GLY A 3 -15.14 -44.92 46.25
CA GLY A 3 -14.22 -44.11 45.45
C GLY A 3 -14.78 -42.72 45.07
N PRO A 4 -13.90 -41.83 44.58
CA PRO A 4 -14.22 -40.44 44.33
C PRO A 4 -15.20 -40.30 43.14
N ASP A 5 -16.18 -39.46 43.39
CA ASP A 5 -17.19 -38.88 42.52
C ASP A 5 -16.57 -38.05 41.38
N THR A 6 -16.22 -38.72 40.29
CA THR A 6 -15.72 -38.13 39.04
C THR A 6 -16.85 -37.59 38.15
N ASN A 7 -17.76 -36.78 38.70
CA ASN A 7 -18.81 -36.13 37.89
C ASN A 7 -18.47 -34.65 37.69
N THR A 8 -17.39 -34.41 36.94
CA THR A 8 -16.95 -33.09 36.50
C THR A 8 -17.06 -32.98 34.98
N ASP A 9 -17.81 -31.97 34.54
CA ASP A 9 -17.60 -31.22 33.30
C ASP A 9 -17.86 -31.87 31.93
N THR A 10 -18.78 -32.83 31.79
CA THR A 10 -19.18 -33.29 30.44
C THR A 10 -20.02 -32.27 29.67
N GLY A 11 -20.76 -31.38 30.34
CA GLY A 11 -21.60 -30.36 29.69
C GLY A 11 -20.84 -29.11 29.20
N THR A 12 -19.83 -28.67 29.95
CA THR A 12 -19.02 -27.48 29.60
C THR A 12 -18.12 -27.77 28.40
N GLN A 13 -17.56 -28.99 28.31
CA GLN A 13 -16.68 -29.42 27.23
C GLN A 13 -17.36 -29.35 25.85
N GLY A 14 -18.64 -29.75 25.75
CA GLY A 14 -19.40 -29.70 24.49
C GLY A 14 -19.62 -28.29 23.95
N HIS A 15 -19.84 -27.31 24.85
CA HIS A 15 -20.01 -25.92 24.47
C HIS A 15 -18.69 -25.26 24.06
N LEU A 16 -17.56 -25.66 24.66
CA LEU A 16 -16.23 -25.16 24.26
C LEU A 16 -15.79 -25.72 22.91
N THR A 17 -16.17 -26.95 22.57
CA THR A 17 -15.89 -27.52 21.25
C THR A 17 -16.63 -26.78 20.14
N ASP A 18 -17.92 -26.43 20.31
CA ASP A 18 -18.67 -25.67 19.31
C ASP A 18 -18.11 -24.25 19.09
N LEU A 19 -17.67 -23.58 20.17
CA LEU A 19 -17.02 -22.26 20.06
C LEU A 19 -15.65 -22.33 19.37
N ALA A 20 -14.91 -23.43 19.54
CA ALA A 20 -13.64 -23.63 18.86
C ALA A 20 -13.82 -23.89 17.35
N PHE A 21 -14.89 -24.58 16.94
CA PHE A 21 -15.19 -24.85 15.53
C PHE A 21 -15.89 -23.70 14.79
N GLN A 22 -16.49 -22.73 15.50
CA GLN A 22 -17.10 -21.54 14.88
C GLN A 22 -16.08 -20.47 14.44
N SER A 23 -14.79 -20.63 14.80
CA SER A 23 -13.68 -19.78 14.33
C SER A 23 -13.19 -20.10 12.90
N GLY A 24 -13.97 -20.88 12.15
CA GLY A 24 -13.63 -21.42 10.83
C GLY A 24 -14.15 -20.64 9.61
N GLU A 25 -14.62 -19.40 9.76
CA GLU A 25 -14.81 -18.53 8.59
C GLU A 25 -13.45 -18.04 8.10
N VAL A 26 -12.69 -18.91 7.42
CA VAL A 26 -11.46 -18.50 6.75
C VAL A 26 -11.81 -17.45 5.69
N PRO A 27 -11.31 -16.20 5.83
CA PRO A 27 -11.69 -15.11 4.94
C PRO A 27 -11.26 -15.44 3.50
N ILE A 28 -12.12 -15.07 2.55
CA ILE A 28 -12.05 -15.29 1.08
C ILE A 28 -10.72 -14.90 0.38
N LEU A 29 -9.76 -14.34 1.11
CA LEU A 29 -8.50 -13.75 0.64
C LEU A 29 -7.39 -14.75 0.29
N LEU A 30 -7.50 -16.04 0.65
CA LEU A 30 -6.49 -17.07 0.33
C LEU A 30 -6.80 -17.87 -0.95
N ARG A 31 -7.06 -17.19 -2.08
CA ARG A 31 -7.03 -17.87 -3.38
C ARG A 31 -5.60 -17.83 -3.94
N PRO A 32 -4.86 -18.96 -3.91
CA PRO A 32 -3.45 -18.98 -4.31
C PRO A 32 -3.24 -18.52 -5.76
N LYS A 33 -4.24 -18.68 -6.63
CA LYS A 33 -4.19 -18.26 -8.03
C LYS A 33 -4.15 -16.73 -8.22
N VAL A 34 -4.84 -15.96 -7.37
CA VAL A 34 -4.86 -14.49 -7.44
C VAL A 34 -3.58 -13.92 -6.83
N LEU A 35 -3.13 -14.51 -5.71
CA LEU A 35 -1.87 -14.13 -5.09
C LEU A 35 -0.68 -14.43 -6.03
N VAL A 36 -0.69 -15.58 -6.69
CA VAL A 36 0.33 -15.94 -7.68
C VAL A 36 0.30 -15.02 -8.89
N GLY A 37 -0.88 -14.64 -9.39
CA GLY A 37 -1.01 -13.66 -10.48
C GLY A 37 -0.50 -12.27 -10.10
N LEU A 38 -0.77 -11.83 -8.87
CA LEU A 38 -0.32 -10.54 -8.36
C LEU A 38 1.20 -10.53 -8.10
N VAL A 39 1.74 -11.62 -7.55
CA VAL A 39 3.19 -11.80 -7.33
C VAL A 39 3.93 -11.93 -8.67
N LEU A 40 3.38 -12.65 -9.65
CA LEU A 40 3.95 -12.74 -11.01
C LEU A 40 3.90 -11.40 -11.73
N GLY A 41 2.78 -10.68 -11.63
CA GLY A 41 2.63 -9.34 -12.21
C GLY A 41 3.61 -8.35 -11.56
N PHE A 42 3.76 -8.40 -10.24
CA PHE A 42 4.73 -7.60 -9.50
C PHE A 42 6.17 -7.95 -9.91
N LEU A 43 6.52 -9.24 -10.00
CA LEU A 43 7.84 -9.69 -10.46
C LEU A 43 8.13 -9.27 -11.91
N LEU A 44 7.15 -9.37 -12.81
CA LEU A 44 7.28 -8.91 -14.20
C LEU A 44 7.46 -7.40 -14.28
N MET A 45 6.72 -6.64 -13.47
CA MET A 45 6.84 -5.18 -13.38
C MET A 45 8.21 -4.77 -12.84
N VAL A 46 8.72 -5.47 -11.82
CA VAL A 46 10.07 -5.26 -11.28
C VAL A 46 11.15 -5.63 -12.31
N ALA A 47 10.99 -6.74 -13.04
CA ALA A 47 11.92 -7.15 -14.09
C ALA A 47 11.92 -6.16 -15.27
N ALA A 48 10.75 -5.70 -15.70
CA ALA A 48 10.62 -4.67 -16.73
C ALA A 48 11.23 -3.33 -16.27
N TYR A 49 11.09 -3.00 -14.99
CA TYR A 49 11.74 -1.84 -14.38
C TYR A 49 13.27 -1.95 -14.40
N PHE A 50 13.86 -3.07 -13.97
CA PHE A 50 15.31 -3.28 -14.06
C PHE A 50 15.81 -3.23 -15.51
N ALA A 51 15.05 -3.77 -16.46
CA ALA A 51 15.36 -3.68 -17.89
C ALA A 51 15.30 -2.23 -18.40
N ALA A 52 14.28 -1.46 -17.99
CA ALA A 52 14.14 -0.06 -18.37
C ALA A 52 15.27 0.82 -17.81
N VAL A 53 15.67 0.61 -16.54
CA VAL A 53 16.81 1.32 -15.92
C VAL A 53 18.11 1.03 -16.66
N GLN A 54 18.35 -0.22 -17.04
CA GLN A 54 19.57 -0.62 -17.77
C GLN A 54 19.60 -0.14 -19.24
N ILE A 55 18.44 -0.01 -19.89
CA ILE A 55 18.36 0.37 -21.32
C ILE A 55 18.32 1.90 -21.49
N PHE A 56 17.65 2.62 -20.59
CA PHE A 56 17.39 4.06 -20.74
C PHE A 56 18.27 4.95 -19.84
N ASP A 57 19.20 4.36 -19.07
CA ASP A 57 20.06 5.10 -18.12
C ASP A 57 19.24 6.04 -17.22
N LEU A 58 18.06 5.57 -16.81
CA LEU A 58 17.16 6.26 -15.89
C LEU A 58 17.81 6.26 -14.51
N SER A 59 18.75 7.19 -14.31
CA SER A 59 19.27 7.51 -13.01
C SER A 59 18.09 7.94 -12.13
N LEU A 60 17.80 7.12 -11.12
CA LEU A 60 16.75 7.32 -10.11
C LEU A 60 16.95 8.55 -9.22
N SER A 61 17.91 9.40 -9.53
CA SER A 61 18.00 10.75 -9.01
C SER A 61 16.88 11.58 -9.63
N ILE A 62 15.63 11.36 -9.17
CA ILE A 62 14.67 12.48 -9.17
C ILE A 62 15.27 13.46 -8.19
N ASP A 63 15.99 14.46 -8.70
CA ASP A 63 16.51 15.52 -7.87
C ASP A 63 15.34 16.39 -7.39
N ALA A 64 15.37 16.76 -6.10
CA ALA A 64 14.30 17.53 -5.49
C ALA A 64 14.17 18.93 -6.11
N GLU A 65 15.29 19.55 -6.51
CA GLU A 65 15.34 20.88 -7.14
C GLU A 65 14.61 20.92 -8.49
N PRO A 66 14.96 20.10 -9.50
CA PRO A 66 14.27 20.11 -10.79
C PRO A 66 12.77 19.79 -10.67
N PHE A 67 12.40 18.91 -9.73
CA PHE A 67 11.00 18.60 -9.50
C PHE A 67 10.25 19.76 -8.83
N GLN A 68 10.87 20.42 -7.84
CA GLN A 68 10.32 21.62 -7.21
C GLN A 68 10.10 22.73 -8.24
N GLU A 69 11.09 23.05 -9.06
CA GLU A 69 10.96 24.08 -10.10
C GLU A 69 9.87 23.74 -11.12
N TRP A 70 9.78 22.46 -11.53
CA TRP A 70 8.72 22.01 -12.42
C TRP A 70 7.34 22.22 -11.81
N VAL A 71 7.16 21.85 -10.53
CA VAL A 71 5.91 22.01 -9.79
C VAL A 71 5.57 23.50 -9.58
N ASP A 72 6.55 24.33 -9.23
CA ASP A 72 6.37 25.77 -9.06
C ASP A 72 5.97 26.46 -10.38
N GLY A 73 6.41 25.91 -11.53
CA GLY A 73 5.98 26.34 -12.86
C GLY A 73 4.46 26.24 -13.11
N TRP A 74 3.74 25.43 -12.34
CA TRP A 74 2.27 25.33 -12.42
C TRP A 74 1.53 26.39 -11.60
N GLY A 75 2.25 27.23 -10.84
CA GLY A 75 1.69 28.31 -10.03
C GLY A 75 0.67 27.80 -9.01
N LEU A 76 -0.56 28.32 -9.06
CA LEU A 76 -1.63 27.92 -8.12
C LEU A 76 -2.02 26.44 -8.22
N LEU A 77 -1.75 25.78 -9.34
CA LEU A 77 -2.05 24.35 -9.53
C LEU A 77 -0.92 23.43 -9.04
N GLY A 78 0.24 23.98 -8.64
CA GLY A 78 1.39 23.21 -8.18
C GLY A 78 1.05 22.17 -7.09
N PRO A 79 0.32 22.52 -6.01
CA PRO A 79 -0.05 21.56 -4.97
C PRO A 79 -0.90 20.39 -5.48
N LEU A 80 -1.82 20.65 -6.43
CA LEU A 80 -2.67 19.63 -7.01
C LEU A 80 -1.85 18.66 -7.87
N VAL A 81 -0.98 19.20 -8.72
CA VAL A 81 -0.08 18.41 -9.59
C VAL A 81 0.85 17.55 -8.74
N TYR A 82 1.44 18.13 -7.69
CA TYR A 82 2.23 17.42 -6.70
C TYR A 82 1.48 16.23 -6.08
N MET A 83 0.25 16.46 -5.60
CA MET A 83 -0.56 15.40 -5.00
C MET A 83 -0.86 14.26 -5.97
N VAL A 84 -1.08 14.56 -7.26
CA VAL A 84 -1.33 13.56 -8.30
C VAL A 84 -0.07 12.74 -8.58
N VAL A 85 1.09 13.39 -8.68
CA VAL A 85 2.38 12.70 -8.87
C VAL A 85 2.70 11.81 -7.67
N LEU A 86 2.52 12.32 -6.46
CA LEU A 86 2.72 11.54 -5.24
C LEU A 86 1.70 10.39 -5.11
N ALA A 87 0.45 10.60 -5.51
CA ALA A 87 -0.55 9.53 -5.55
C ALA A 87 -0.18 8.45 -6.57
N ALA A 88 0.39 8.83 -7.71
CA ALA A 88 0.91 7.89 -8.69
C ALA A 88 2.11 7.11 -8.15
N SER A 89 3.05 7.76 -7.46
CA SER A 89 4.21 7.06 -6.88
C SER A 89 3.81 6.01 -5.85
N VAL A 90 2.71 6.21 -5.12
CA VAL A 90 2.13 5.18 -4.23
C VAL A 90 1.68 3.92 -4.99
N LEU A 91 1.18 4.08 -6.23
CA LEU A 91 0.80 2.95 -7.09
C LEU A 91 2.02 2.27 -7.71
N PHE A 92 3.08 3.02 -7.98
CA PHE A 92 4.31 2.52 -8.59
C PHE A 92 5.40 2.28 -7.53
N ALA A 93 5.44 1.07 -6.98
CA ALA A 93 6.38 0.64 -5.94
C ALA A 93 7.88 0.99 -6.14
N PRO A 94 8.45 1.05 -7.36
CA PRO A 94 9.86 1.40 -7.51
C PRO A 94 10.14 2.92 -7.53
N ILE A 95 9.13 3.80 -7.43
CA ILE A 95 9.35 5.25 -7.42
C ILE A 95 9.76 5.71 -6.00
N PRO A 96 10.95 6.30 -5.82
CA PRO A 96 11.36 6.81 -4.52
C PRO A 96 10.55 8.06 -4.14
N ASN A 97 9.87 8.01 -2.99
CA ASN A 97 9.06 9.14 -2.50
C ASN A 97 9.89 10.23 -1.80
N LEU A 98 11.12 9.91 -1.39
CA LEU A 98 11.96 10.82 -0.61
C LEU A 98 12.21 12.16 -1.32
N PRO A 99 12.59 12.20 -2.62
CA PRO A 99 12.85 13.47 -3.28
C PRO A 99 11.58 14.28 -3.51
N ILE A 100 10.44 13.62 -3.71
CA ILE A 100 9.12 14.24 -3.85
C ILE A 100 8.78 14.99 -2.55
N PHE A 101 9.00 14.37 -1.38
CA PHE A 101 8.77 15.03 -0.09
C PHE A 101 9.74 16.19 0.17
N ILE A 102 11.01 16.04 -0.20
CA ILE A 102 12.00 17.11 -0.07
C ILE A 102 11.59 18.30 -0.94
N ALA A 103 11.20 18.06 -2.19
CA ALA A 103 10.73 19.10 -3.09
C ALA A 103 9.50 19.85 -2.56
N ALA A 104 8.55 19.15 -1.94
CA ALA A 104 7.40 19.82 -1.30
C ALA A 104 7.81 20.71 -0.13
N GLY A 105 8.82 20.28 0.65
CA GLY A 105 9.40 21.08 1.72
C GLY A 105 10.14 22.31 1.20
N LEU A 106 10.80 22.21 0.04
CA LEU A 106 11.47 23.33 -0.62
C LEU A 106 10.47 24.31 -1.26
N ALA A 107 9.43 23.81 -1.91
CA ALA A 107 8.44 24.62 -2.63
C ALA A 107 7.51 25.41 -1.69
N TRP A 108 6.96 24.77 -0.66
CA TRP A 108 5.93 25.36 0.21
C TRP A 108 6.29 25.43 1.69
N GLY A 109 7.51 25.02 2.04
CA GLY A 109 7.94 24.91 3.42
C GLY A 109 7.44 23.62 4.10
N PRO A 110 7.97 23.30 5.28
CA PRO A 110 7.74 22.02 5.96
C PRO A 110 6.27 21.78 6.34
N VAL A 111 5.52 22.82 6.73
CA VAL A 111 4.12 22.67 7.19
C VAL A 111 3.19 22.38 6.00
N LEU A 112 3.16 23.26 5.00
CA LEU A 112 2.30 23.10 3.83
C LEU A 112 2.73 21.91 2.97
N GLY A 113 4.04 21.69 2.81
CA GLY A 113 4.56 20.50 2.15
C GLY A 113 4.08 19.20 2.79
N THR A 114 4.02 19.14 4.13
CA THR A 114 3.46 17.97 4.85
C THR A 114 1.97 17.81 4.59
N VAL A 115 1.18 18.89 4.65
CA VAL A 115 -0.27 18.86 4.38
C VAL A 115 -0.55 18.35 2.97
N TYR A 116 0.19 18.85 1.97
CA TYR A 116 0.03 18.40 0.60
C TYR A 116 0.48 16.95 0.40
N SER A 117 1.54 16.53 1.10
CA SER A 117 2.02 15.15 1.09
C SER A 117 0.99 14.18 1.68
N MET A 118 0.36 14.53 2.80
CA MET A 118 -0.72 13.73 3.37
C MET A 118 -1.91 13.63 2.41
N GLY A 119 -2.28 14.73 1.76
CA GLY A 119 -3.34 14.72 0.74
C GLY A 119 -3.03 13.79 -0.43
N GLY A 120 -1.83 13.87 -1.00
CA GLY A 120 -1.40 12.99 -2.08
C GLY A 120 -1.34 11.52 -1.66
N MET A 121 -0.84 11.21 -0.45
CA MET A 121 -0.83 9.84 0.07
C MET A 121 -2.23 9.27 0.31
N MET A 122 -3.17 10.09 0.80
CA MET A 122 -4.56 9.69 0.95
C MET A 122 -5.20 9.37 -0.40
N LEU A 123 -4.96 10.22 -1.41
CA LEU A 123 -5.45 10.00 -2.78
C LEU A 123 -4.84 8.73 -3.40
N GLY A 124 -3.53 8.52 -3.27
CA GLY A 124 -2.85 7.32 -3.77
C GLY A 124 -3.37 6.04 -3.11
N SER A 125 -3.59 6.07 -1.80
CA SER A 125 -4.17 4.95 -1.05
C SER A 125 -5.61 4.67 -1.49
N ALA A 126 -6.44 5.70 -1.62
CA ALA A 126 -7.81 5.58 -2.10
C ALA A 126 -7.86 4.99 -3.51
N ALA A 127 -6.97 5.44 -4.41
CA ALA A 127 -6.83 4.90 -5.75
C ALA A 127 -6.38 3.42 -5.72
N ALA A 128 -5.41 3.05 -4.90
CA ALA A 128 -4.95 1.67 -4.76
C ALA A 128 -6.07 0.74 -4.26
N PHE A 129 -6.84 1.17 -3.26
CA PHE A 129 -8.01 0.44 -2.79
C PHE A 129 -9.10 0.30 -3.86
N TRP A 130 -9.34 1.37 -4.63
CA TRP A 130 -10.32 1.36 -5.70
C TRP A 130 -9.94 0.38 -6.81
N VAL A 131 -8.67 0.38 -7.22
CA VAL A 131 -8.12 -0.58 -8.21
C VAL A 131 -8.21 -2.01 -7.68
N SER A 132 -7.79 -2.25 -6.43
CA SER A 132 -7.89 -3.55 -5.77
C SER A 132 -9.33 -4.09 -5.73
N ARG A 133 -10.31 -3.22 -5.42
CA ARG A 133 -11.73 -3.58 -5.38
C ARG A 133 -12.31 -3.91 -6.76
N ARG A 134 -11.78 -3.29 -7.83
CA ARG A 134 -12.27 -3.50 -9.20
C ARG A 134 -11.68 -4.75 -9.85
N LEU A 135 -10.44 -5.12 -9.49
CA LEU A 135 -9.76 -6.34 -9.95
C LEU A 135 -10.09 -7.59 -9.09
N GLY A 136 -10.61 -7.40 -7.87
CA GLY A 136 -11.00 -8.49 -6.96
C GLY A 136 -12.41 -9.06 -7.17
N ARG A 137 -13.14 -8.64 -8.20
CA ARG A 137 -14.36 -9.30 -8.70
C ARG A 137 -14.02 -10.20 -9.87
#